data_AF-A0A3D3MPD1-F1
#
_entry.id   AF-A0A3D3MPD1-F1
#
_cell.length_a   1.000
_cell.length_b   1.000
_cell.length_c   1.000
_cell.angle_alpha   90.00
_cell.angle_beta   90.00
_cell.angle_gamma   90.00
#
_symmetry.space_group_name_H-M   'P 1'
#
loop_
_entity.id
_entity.type
_entity.pdbx_description
1 polymer ?
#
loop_
_entity_poly.entity_id
_entity_poly.type
_entity_poly.pdbx_seq_one_letter_code
_entity_poly.pdbx_strand_id
1 'polypeptide(L)'
;MRKEWREYHSENGEVWEIFANTSDHEHPEDLISNSGNHAIMRKYMETSDYVQVTIIPCARITDGITKREGKENYFRLKINLLNDEPWFGISGNFFDKEEILKLASLFTGLTQKQAERVWLTKKLGNFNTNRLDL
;
A
#
# COMPACT_ATOMS: atom_id res chain seq x y z
N MET A 1 9.57 -7.22 -1.57
CA MET A 1 9.87 -7.20 -3.01
C MET A 1 9.72 -5.79 -3.54
N ARG A 2 10.75 -5.25 -4.19
CA ARG A 2 10.72 -3.92 -4.81
C ARG A 2 9.70 -3.89 -5.95
N LYS A 3 8.82 -2.90 -5.94
CA LYS A 3 7.82 -2.67 -6.99
C LYS A 3 8.30 -1.65 -8.02
N GLU A 4 7.73 -1.71 -9.21
CA GLU A 4 7.97 -0.76 -10.31
C GLU A 4 6.72 -0.61 -11.18
N TRP A 5 6.64 0.50 -11.90
CA TRP A 5 5.69 0.65 -13.01
C TRP A 5 6.38 0.40 -14.34
N ARG A 6 5.76 -0.43 -15.17
CA ARG A 6 6.20 -0.74 -16.54
C ARG A 6 5.21 -0.13 -17.51
N GLU A 7 5.68 0.73 -18.41
CA GLU A 7 4.84 1.38 -19.44
C GLU A 7 5.02 0.68 -20.78
N TYR A 8 3.92 0.24 -21.39
CA TYR A 8 3.88 -0.47 -22.67
C TYR A 8 3.23 0.39 -23.75
N HIS A 9 3.74 0.28 -24.97
CA HIS A 9 3.26 1.00 -26.15
C HIS A 9 3.03 0.04 -27.30
N SER A 10 1.82 0.03 -27.85
CA SER A 10 1.50 -0.74 -29.04
C SER A 10 1.79 0.03 -30.32
N GLU A 11 1.85 -0.69 -31.44
CA GLU A 11 2.06 -0.11 -32.78
C GLU A 11 0.98 0.90 -33.18
N ASN A 12 -0.26 0.70 -32.71
CA ASN A 12 -1.38 1.59 -32.98
C ASN A 12 -1.51 2.76 -31.97
N GLY A 13 -0.55 2.91 -31.05
CA GLY A 13 -0.47 4.04 -30.12
C GLY A 13 -1.25 3.88 -28.83
N GLU A 14 -1.73 2.68 -28.48
CA GLU A 14 -2.26 2.40 -27.15
C GLU A 14 -1.13 2.33 -26.12
N VAL A 15 -1.43 2.80 -24.90
CA VAL A 15 -0.48 2.85 -23.79
C VAL A 15 -1.14 2.31 -22.54
N TRP A 16 -0.43 1.45 -21.81
CA TRP A 16 -0.86 0.96 -20.50
C TRP A 16 0.32 0.80 -19.56
N GLU A 17 0.01 0.68 -18.28
CA GLU A 17 0.98 0.54 -17.21
C GLU A 17 0.67 -0.69 -16.36
N ILE A 18 1.73 -1.41 -15.98
CA ILE A 18 1.63 -2.58 -15.10
C ILE A 18 2.46 -2.31 -13.83
N PHE A 19 1.83 -2.52 -12.67
CA PHE A 19 2.50 -2.45 -11.38
C PHE A 19 3.03 -3.84 -10.97
N ALA A 20 4.30 -4.09 -11.24
CA ALA A 20 4.92 -5.41 -11.09
C ALA A 20 5.96 -5.44 -9.97
N ASN A 21 6.33 -6.64 -9.50
CA ASN A 21 7.61 -6.75 -8.79
C ASN A 21 8.74 -6.65 -9.82
N THR A 22 9.82 -5.99 -9.44
CA THR A 22 11.07 -5.94 -10.22
C THR A 22 11.61 -7.33 -10.61
N SER A 23 11.31 -8.37 -9.82
CA SER A 23 11.68 -9.77 -10.09
C SER A 23 10.74 -10.50 -11.05
N ASP A 24 9.55 -9.97 -11.32
CA ASP A 24 8.56 -10.67 -12.14
C ASP A 24 8.96 -10.57 -13.61
N HIS A 25 8.96 -11.70 -14.31
CA HIS A 25 9.15 -11.71 -15.75
C HIS A 25 7.95 -11.09 -16.47
N GLU A 26 8.20 -10.50 -17.62
CA GLU A 26 7.14 -10.03 -18.52
C GLU A 26 6.34 -11.23 -19.04
N HIS A 27 5.01 -11.12 -18.95
CA HIS A 27 4.10 -12.16 -19.42
C HIS A 27 3.66 -11.90 -20.86
N PRO A 28 3.34 -12.93 -21.66
CA PRO A 28 2.87 -12.74 -23.03
C PRO A 28 1.64 -11.83 -23.15
N GLU A 29 0.74 -11.88 -22.17
CA GLU A 29 -0.43 -10.98 -22.08
C GLU A 29 -0.05 -9.51 -21.88
N ASP A 30 1.10 -9.21 -21.30
CA ASP A 30 1.57 -7.83 -21.08
C ASP A 30 1.94 -7.13 -22.40
N LEU A 31 2.18 -7.91 -23.46
CA LEU A 31 2.65 -7.47 -24.78
C LEU A 31 1.53 -7.34 -25.81
N ILE A 32 0.28 -7.51 -25.40
CA ILE A 32 -0.88 -7.47 -26.28
C ILE A 32 -1.84 -6.39 -25.80
N SER A 33 -2.12 -5.41 -26.66
CA SER A 33 -3.10 -4.37 -26.37
C SER A 33 -4.53 -4.92 -26.34
N ASN A 34 -5.47 -4.12 -25.85
CA ASN A 34 -6.89 -4.49 -25.87
C ASN A 34 -7.44 -4.74 -27.28
N SER A 35 -6.84 -4.11 -28.29
CA SER A 35 -7.18 -4.32 -29.71
C SER A 35 -6.45 -5.49 -30.37
N GLY A 36 -5.62 -6.22 -29.62
CA GLY A 36 -4.87 -7.37 -30.12
C GLY A 36 -3.56 -7.01 -30.83
N ASN A 37 -3.09 -5.77 -30.71
CA ASN A 37 -1.83 -5.34 -31.32
C ASN A 37 -0.65 -5.64 -30.39
N HIS A 38 0.48 -5.98 -30.99
CA HIS A 38 1.72 -6.14 -30.25
C HIS A 38 2.20 -4.81 -29.68
N ALA A 39 2.77 -4.89 -28.49
CA ALA A 39 3.40 -3.79 -27.81
C ALA A 39 4.81 -4.15 -27.35
N ILE A 40 5.54 -3.09 -27.04
CA ILE A 40 6.84 -3.17 -26.39
C ILE A 40 6.81 -2.32 -25.12
N MET A 41 7.48 -2.80 -24.09
CA MET A 41 7.77 -1.99 -22.92
C MET A 41 8.74 -0.85 -23.31
N ARG A 42 8.42 0.37 -22.92
CA ARG A 42 9.23 1.56 -23.20
C ARG A 42 9.91 2.17 -21.98
N LYS A 43 9.32 2.03 -20.79
CA LYS A 43 9.85 2.67 -19.59
C LYS A 43 9.71 1.79 -18.36
N TYR A 44 10.71 1.90 -17.49
CA TYR A 44 10.66 1.49 -16.09
C TYR A 44 10.60 2.74 -15.23
N MET A 45 9.67 2.79 -14.29
CA MET A 45 9.60 3.83 -13.28
C MET A 45 9.79 3.20 -11.90
N GLU A 46 10.96 3.46 -11.32
CA GLU A 46 11.31 2.95 -10.00
C GLU A 46 10.40 3.54 -8.92
N THR A 47 10.02 2.71 -7.95
CA THR A 47 9.32 3.21 -6.76
C THR A 47 10.26 4.06 -5.89
N SER A 48 9.75 5.21 -5.45
CA SER A 48 10.45 6.18 -4.61
C SER A 48 10.28 5.87 -3.12
N ASP A 49 10.85 6.73 -2.26
CA ASP A 49 10.74 6.67 -0.79
C ASP A 49 9.39 7.21 -0.26
N TYR A 50 8.40 7.36 -1.14
CA TYR A 50 7.06 7.77 -0.74
C TYR A 50 6.29 6.62 -0.09
N VAL A 51 5.53 6.93 0.95
CA VAL A 51 4.83 5.92 1.73
C VAL A 51 3.58 5.42 1.03
N GLN A 52 3.41 4.11 1.03
CA GLN A 52 2.13 3.47 0.79
C GLN A 52 1.28 3.58 2.06
N VAL A 53 0.03 4.00 1.91
CA VAL A 53 -0.94 4.08 3.00
C VAL A 53 -2.01 3.01 2.82
N THR A 54 -2.20 2.18 3.85
CA THR A 54 -3.15 1.06 3.84
C THR A 54 -4.09 1.17 5.04
N ILE A 55 -5.38 1.01 4.78
CA ILE A 55 -6.41 0.95 5.82
C ILE A 55 -6.77 -0.52 6.03
N ILE A 56 -6.57 -1.01 7.25
CA ILE A 56 -6.77 -2.41 7.61
C ILE A 56 -8.03 -2.51 8.48
N PRO A 57 -9.08 -3.23 8.07
CA PRO A 57 -10.24 -3.48 8.94
C PRO A 57 -9.82 -4.36 10.13
N CYS A 58 -10.28 -4.05 11.35
CA CYS A 58 -9.88 -4.78 12.56
C CYS A 58 -10.46 -6.20 12.68
N ALA A 59 -11.30 -6.63 11.73
CA ALA A 59 -12.07 -7.87 11.71
C ALA A 59 -13.14 -7.99 12.81
N ARG A 60 -14.16 -8.82 12.53
CA ARG A 60 -15.18 -9.29 13.47
C ARG A 60 -14.50 -9.96 14.66
N ILE A 61 -14.63 -9.42 15.86
CA ILE A 61 -14.32 -10.20 17.05
C ILE A 61 -15.15 -11.49 16.98
N THR A 62 -14.50 -12.65 16.97
CA THR A 62 -15.15 -13.91 17.34
C THR A 62 -14.44 -14.37 18.59
N ASP A 63 -14.93 -13.89 19.73
CA ASP A 63 -14.61 -14.51 20.99
C ASP A 63 -15.20 -15.93 20.95
N GLY A 64 -14.34 -16.96 20.99
CA GLY A 64 -14.77 -18.36 20.99
C GLY A 64 -15.60 -18.74 22.22
N ILE A 65 -15.59 -17.92 23.27
CA ILE A 65 -16.28 -18.11 24.54
C ILE A 65 -17.55 -17.25 24.61
N THR A 66 -17.49 -15.97 24.23
CA THR A 66 -18.66 -15.04 24.31
C THR A 66 -19.41 -14.82 23.00
N LYS A 67 -18.88 -15.29 21.85
CA LYS A 67 -19.43 -15.09 20.49
C LYS A 67 -19.80 -13.63 20.16
N ARG A 68 -19.18 -12.64 20.81
CA ARG A 68 -19.46 -11.24 20.54
C ARG A 68 -18.69 -10.74 19.33
N GLU A 69 -19.43 -10.36 18.29
CA GLU A 69 -18.94 -9.53 17.20
C GLU A 69 -18.61 -8.13 17.72
N GLY A 70 -17.43 -7.62 17.36
CA GLY A 70 -17.03 -6.28 17.75
C GLY A 70 -15.97 -5.73 16.79
N LYS A 71 -15.89 -4.41 16.76
CA LYS A 71 -14.96 -3.59 15.96
C LYS A 71 -15.10 -3.64 14.43
N GLU A 72 -16.25 -4.08 13.91
CA GLU A 72 -16.52 -4.14 12.47
C GLU A 72 -16.37 -2.78 11.76
N ASN A 73 -16.70 -1.70 12.48
CA ASN A 73 -16.63 -0.33 11.97
C ASN A 73 -15.30 0.36 12.27
N TYR A 74 -14.28 -0.39 12.71
CA TYR A 74 -13.00 0.18 13.11
C TYR A 74 -11.84 -0.36 12.28
N PHE A 75 -10.85 0.51 12.11
CA PHE A 75 -9.75 0.33 11.19
C PHE A 75 -8.42 0.67 11.87
N ARG A 76 -7.35 0.07 11.38
CA ARG A 76 -5.97 0.43 11.69
C ARG A 76 -5.33 1.05 10.47
N LEU A 77 -4.39 1.96 10.72
CA LEU A 77 -3.54 2.51 9.68
C LEU A 77 -2.27 1.66 9.58
N LYS A 78 -1.89 1.29 8.36
CA LYS A 78 -0.56 0.79 8.05
C LYS A 78 0.11 1.72 7.05
N ILE A 79 1.37 2.06 7.30
CA ILE A 79 2.24 2.70 6.33
C ILE A 79 3.47 1.83 6.08
N ASN A 80 3.96 1.79 4.85
CA ASN A 80 5.17 1.06 4.48
C ASN A 80 5.77 1.67 3.20
N LEU A 81 6.94 1.21 2.81
CA LEU A 81 7.53 1.54 1.51
C LEU A 81 7.26 0.44 0.49
N LEU A 82 7.28 0.82 -0.79
CA LEU A 82 7.17 -0.09 -1.94
C LEU A 82 8.54 -0.48 -2.53
N ASN A 83 9.61 0.14 -2.01
CA ASN A 83 10.98 -0.01 -2.48
C ASN A 83 11.72 -1.22 -1.86
N ASP A 84 11.00 -2.16 -1.24
CA ASP A 84 11.54 -3.34 -0.52
C ASP A 84 12.24 -3.08 0.82
N GLU A 85 12.27 -1.84 1.30
CA GLU A 85 12.79 -1.62 2.64
C GLU A 85 11.86 -2.26 3.69
N PRO A 86 12.43 -2.94 4.72
CA PRO A 86 11.67 -3.53 5.81
C PRO A 86 11.20 -2.46 6.81
N TRP A 87 10.65 -1.36 6.29
CA TRP A 87 10.12 -0.24 7.05
C TRP A 87 8.61 -0.22 6.96
N PHE A 88 7.95 -0.27 8.12
CA PHE A 88 6.51 -0.12 8.20
C PHE A 88 6.06 0.36 9.59
N GLY A 89 4.91 1.01 9.66
CA GLY A 89 4.21 1.33 10.90
C GLY A 89 2.80 0.75 10.85
N ILE A 90 2.33 0.16 11.95
CA ILE A 90 0.92 -0.22 12.14
C ILE A 90 0.42 0.51 13.37
N SER A 91 -0.74 1.17 13.26
CA SER A 91 -1.27 1.96 14.37
C SER A 91 -1.63 1.05 15.56
N GLY A 92 -1.16 1.41 16.75
CA GLY A 92 -1.52 0.74 18.02
C GLY A 92 -2.99 0.96 18.40
N ASN A 93 -3.55 2.11 18.00
CA ASN A 93 -4.97 2.43 18.14
C ASN A 93 -5.79 1.96 16.93
N PHE A 94 -7.11 1.87 17.15
CA PHE A 94 -8.12 1.65 16.12
C PHE A 94 -9.01 2.90 16.01
N PHE A 95 -9.49 3.17 14.81
CA PHE A 95 -10.18 4.41 14.44
C PHE A 95 -11.48 4.09 13.72
N ASP A 96 -12.49 4.93 13.86
CA ASP A 96 -13.67 4.81 13.01
C ASP A 96 -13.38 5.19 11.55
N LYS A 97 -14.39 5.07 10.68
CA LYS A 97 -14.27 5.36 9.25
C LYS A 97 -13.86 6.82 8.96
N GLU A 98 -14.40 7.80 9.67
CA GLU A 98 -14.10 9.20 9.40
C GLU A 98 -12.70 9.57 9.89
N GLU A 99 -12.35 9.10 11.08
CA GLU A 99 -11.05 9.29 11.69
C GLU A 99 -9.93 8.67 10.84
N ILE A 100 -10.11 7.43 10.38
CA ILE A 100 -9.08 6.75 9.61
C ILE A 100 -8.84 7.41 8.25
N LEU A 101 -9.88 7.93 7.59
CA LEU A 101 -9.74 8.63 6.31
C LEU A 101 -9.01 9.97 6.49
N LYS A 102 -9.33 10.73 7.53
CA LYS A 102 -8.61 11.97 7.90
C LYS A 102 -7.16 11.67 8.26
N LEU A 103 -6.89 10.54 8.93
CA LEU A 103 -5.54 10.16 9.30
C LEU A 103 -4.73 9.72 8.07
N ALA A 104 -5.31 8.88 7.21
CA ALA A 104 -4.68 8.38 5.99
C ALA A 104 -4.27 9.53 5.05
N SER A 105 -5.11 10.54 4.89
CA SER A 105 -4.81 11.69 4.03
C SER A 105 -3.60 12.52 4.50
N LEU A 106 -3.23 12.47 5.78
CA LEU A 106 -2.01 13.13 6.28
C LEU A 106 -0.74 12.46 5.80
N PHE A 107 -0.78 11.19 5.39
CA PHE A 107 0.39 10.43 4.97
C PHE A 107 0.52 10.33 3.43
N THR A 108 -0.58 10.49 2.70
CA THR A 108 -0.56 10.47 1.23
C THR A 108 0.39 11.52 0.68
N GLY A 109 1.32 11.11 -0.17
CA GLY A 109 2.31 12.01 -0.78
C GLY A 109 3.47 12.40 0.13
N LEU A 110 3.65 11.73 1.28
CA LEU A 110 4.81 11.94 2.13
C LEU A 110 5.94 10.95 1.79
N THR A 111 7.17 11.44 1.87
CA THR A 111 8.38 10.60 1.97
C THR A 111 8.44 9.90 3.33
N GLN A 112 9.27 8.86 3.44
CA GLN A 112 9.53 8.13 4.69
C GLN A 112 9.80 9.08 5.87
N LYS A 113 10.77 10.00 5.73
CA LYS A 113 11.18 10.93 6.80
C LYS A 113 10.05 11.88 7.22
N GLN A 114 9.22 12.32 6.28
CA GLN A 114 8.07 13.17 6.59
C GLN A 114 6.99 12.37 7.33
N ALA A 115 6.71 11.15 6.86
CA ALA A 115 5.76 10.25 7.49
C ALA A 115 6.17 9.88 8.92
N GLU A 116 7.46 9.61 9.18
CA GLU A 116 7.98 9.35 10.53
C GLU A 116 7.65 10.48 11.51
N ARG A 117 7.86 11.73 11.09
CA ARG A 117 7.55 12.91 11.92
C ARG A 117 6.07 13.00 12.25
N VAL A 118 5.21 12.79 11.25
CA VAL A 118 3.75 12.79 11.46
C VAL A 118 3.34 11.64 12.38
N TRP A 119 3.89 10.45 12.18
CA TRP A 119 3.59 9.25 12.97
C TRP A 119 3.91 9.44 14.46
N LEU A 120 5.10 9.95 14.76
CA LEU A 120 5.54 10.27 16.12
C LEU A 120 4.68 11.37 16.75
N THR A 121 4.37 12.42 15.99
CA THR A 121 3.53 13.54 16.46
C THR A 121 2.11 13.08 16.81
N LYS A 122 1.55 12.18 15.99
CA LYS A 122 0.24 11.57 16.20
C LYS A 122 0.24 10.42 17.20
N LYS A 123 1.42 10.03 17.73
CA LYS A 123 1.60 8.95 18.72
C LYS A 123 0.95 7.64 18.27
N LEU A 124 1.17 7.26 17.02
CA LEU A 124 0.47 6.11 16.40
C LEU A 124 1.06 4.75 16.76
N GLY A 125 2.22 4.69 17.41
CA GLY A 125 2.86 3.46 17.85
C GLY A 125 4.30 3.34 17.35
N ASN A 126 4.85 2.13 17.47
CA ASN A 126 6.22 1.84 17.08
C ASN A 126 6.31 1.39 15.60
N PHE A 127 7.46 1.67 14.97
CA PHE A 127 7.78 1.14 13.66
C PHE A 127 8.31 -0.30 13.75
N ASN A 128 8.23 -1.01 12.63
CA ASN A 128 8.87 -2.31 12.37
C ASN A 128 8.47 -3.42 13.36
N THR A 129 7.24 -3.35 13.86
CA THR A 129 6.68 -4.37 14.75
C THR A 129 5.25 -4.69 14.34
N ASN A 130 4.95 -5.99 14.32
CA ASN A 130 3.58 -6.49 14.20
C ASN A 130 2.89 -6.61 15.57
N ARG A 131 3.65 -6.40 16.65
CA ARG A 131 3.14 -6.44 18.02
C ARG A 131 2.52 -5.08 18.35
N LEU A 132 1.20 -5.08 18.51
CA LEU A 132 0.42 -3.92 18.89
C LEU A 132 0.20 -4.01 20.40
N ASP A 133 1.20 -3.58 21.18
CA ASP A 133 1.04 -3.45 22.63
C ASP A 133 -0.04 -2.39 22.90
N LEU A 134 -1.12 -2.80 23.56
CA LEU A 134 -2.23 -1.95 24.00
C LEU A 134 -1.87 -1.22 25.30
#